data_AF-A0A0K2YAU3-F1
#
_entry.id   AF-A0A0K2YAU3-F1
#
_cell.length_a   1.000
_cell.length_b   1.000
_cell.length_c   1.000
_cell.angle_alpha   90.00
_cell.angle_beta   90.00
_cell.angle_gamma   90.00
#
_symmetry.space_group_name_H-M   'P 1'
#
loop_
_entity.id
_entity.type
_entity.pdbx_description
1 polymer ?
#
loop_
_entity_poly.entity_id
_entity_poly.type
_entity_poly.pdbx_seq_one_letter_code
_entity_poly.pdbx_strand_id
1 'polypeptide(L)' 'MKLFGEYKTRLFFIYWVRWMVSAVVMLPFMLLFEWMHTPLWLNLFLGQTIGAFIFFKIDKFIFRNKD' A
#
# COMPACT_ATOMS: atom_id res chain seq x y z
N MET A 1 27.95 -9.14 -6.59
CA MET A 1 27.26 -8.47 -5.46
C MET A 1 26.66 -7.14 -5.95
N LYS A 2 25.63 -7.19 -6.82
CA LYS A 2 25.00 -5.99 -7.43
C LYS A 2 23.53 -5.79 -6.98
N LEU A 3 23.03 -6.60 -6.05
CA LEU A 3 21.63 -6.56 -5.63
C LEU A 3 21.32 -5.40 -4.69
N PHE A 4 22.29 -4.89 -3.92
CA PHE A 4 22.06 -3.80 -2.96
C PHE A 4 22.20 -2.39 -3.54
N GLY A 5 22.64 -2.26 -4.80
CA GLY A 5 22.77 -0.96 -5.47
C GLY A 5 21.42 -0.33 -5.86
N GLU A 6 20.42 -1.15 -6.15
CA GLU A 6 19.07 -0.70 -6.52
C GLU A 6 18.25 -0.17 -5.34
N TYR A 7 18.63 -0.51 -4.11
CA TYR A 7 17.93 -0.10 -2.88
C TYR A 7 18.39 1.27 -2.33
N LYS A 8 19.43 1.89 -2.92
CA LYS A 8 19.98 3.20 -2.48
C LYS A 8 19.22 4.42 -3.02
N THR A 9 18.07 4.24 -3.64
CA THR A 9 17.31 5.35 -4.22
C THR A 9 16.22 5.81 -3.25
N ARG A 10 16.16 7.13 -3.02
CA ARG A 10 15.07 7.85 -2.35
C ARG A 10 13.66 7.33 -2.73
N LEU A 11 13.52 6.79 -3.93
CA LEU A 11 12.34 6.08 -4.44
C LEU A 11 11.94 4.84 -3.61
N PHE A 12 12.88 3.99 -3.19
CA PHE A 12 12.58 2.82 -2.36
C PHE A 12 12.04 3.26 -0.99
N PHE A 13 12.64 4.28 -0.38
CA PHE A 13 12.13 4.84 0.87
C PHE A 13 10.73 5.42 0.72
N ILE A 14 10.48 6.21 -0.35
CA ILE A 14 9.14 6.75 -0.65
C ILE A 14 8.14 5.61 -0.87
N TYR A 15 8.53 4.56 -1.60
CA TYR A 15 7.71 3.39 -1.86
C TYR A 15 7.38 2.62 -0.57
N TRP A 16 8.37 2.46 0.31
CA TRP A 16 8.23 1.80 1.61
C TRP A 16 7.34 2.60 2.57
N VAL A 17 7.55 3.93 2.66
CA VAL A 17 6.70 4.82 3.47
C VAL A 17 5.26 4.77 2.97
N ARG A 18 5.04 4.87 1.65
CA ARG A 18 3.71 4.69 1.06
C ARG A 18 3.08 3.37 1.49
N TRP A 19 3.85 2.29 1.48
CA TRP A 19 3.36 0.96 1.86
C TRP A 19 2.94 0.89 3.34
N MET A 20 3.72 1.50 4.24
CA MET A 20 3.36 1.61 5.66
C MET A 20 2.11 2.46 5.88
N VAL A 21 2.00 3.60 5.19
CA VAL A 21 0.80 4.46 5.27
C VAL A 21 -0.43 3.73 4.73
N SER A 22 -0.28 2.92 3.67
CA SER A 22 -1.37 2.09 3.16
C SER A 22 -1.87 1.08 4.19
N ALA A 23 -0.97 0.40 4.91
CA ALA A 23 -1.36 -0.53 5.97
C ALA A 23 -2.13 0.19 7.09
N VAL A 24 -1.70 1.39 7.49
CA VAL A 24 -2.39 2.20 8.51
C VAL A 24 -3.78 2.63 8.05
N VAL A 25 -3.93 3.04 6.78
CA VAL A 25 -5.23 3.44 6.21
C VAL A 25 -6.16 2.25 6.05
N MET A 26 -5.64 1.06 5.75
CA MET A 26 -6.43 -0.17 5.63
C MET A 26 -6.93 -0.68 6.98
N LEU A 27 -6.16 -0.50 8.05
CA LEU A 27 -6.46 -1.00 9.39
C LEU A 27 -7.87 -0.66 9.93
N PRO A 28 -8.36 0.59 9.86
CA PRO A 28 -9.73 0.90 10.31
C PRO A 28 -10.80 0.19 9.48
N PHE A 29 -10.60 0.01 8.17
CA PHE A 29 -11.53 -0.77 7.34
C PHE A 29 -11.49 -2.25 7.69
N MET A 30 -10.29 -2.78 8.00
CA MET A 30 -10.15 -4.16 8.43
C MET A 30 -10.86 -4.44 9.75
N LEU A 31 -10.78 -3.52 10.71
CA LEU A 31 -11.52 -3.60 11.97
C LEU A 31 -13.04 -3.51 11.76
N LEU A 32 -13.48 -2.66 10.82
CA LEU A 32 -14.89 -2.56 10.45
C LEU A 32 -15.41 -3.84 9.79
N PHE A 33 -14.62 -4.46 8.91
CA PHE A 33 -14.97 -5.74 8.29
C PHE A 33 -14.93 -6.90 9.29
N GLU A 34 -14.01 -6.88 10.25
CA GLU A 34 -13.97 -7.84 11.35
C GLU A 34 -15.21 -7.73 12.24
N TRP A 35 -15.65 -6.50 12.54
CA TRP A 35 -16.90 -6.24 13.27
C TRP A 35 -18.13 -6.78 12.51
N MET A 36 -18.12 -6.75 11.18
CA MET A 36 -19.16 -7.37 10.34
C MET A 36 -19.00 -8.89 10.16
N HIS A 37 -18.11 -9.53 10.91
CA HIS A 37 -17.79 -10.96 10.81
C HIS A 37 -17.36 -11.40 9.39
N THR A 38 -16.74 -10.50 8.64
CA THR A 38 -16.25 -10.77 7.29
C THR A 38 -15.05 -11.72 7.37
N PRO A 39 -15.00 -12.80 6.56
CA PRO A 39 -13.87 -13.72 6.57
C PRO A 39 -12.57 -12.99 6.19
N LEU A 40 -11.47 -13.34 6.86
CA LEU A 40 -10.18 -12.64 6.76
C LEU A 40 -9.70 -12.47 5.30
N TRP A 41 -9.89 -13.49 4.46
CA TRP A 41 -9.47 -13.41 3.06
C TRP A 41 -10.24 -12.34 2.26
N LEU A 42 -11.54 -12.20 2.51
CA LEU A 42 -12.37 -11.18 1.89
C LEU A 42 -12.09 -9.79 2.50
N ASN A 43 -11.86 -9.73 3.81
CA ASN A 43 -11.43 -8.51 4.51
C ASN A 43 -10.12 -7.98 3.90
N LEU A 44 -9.11 -8.84 3.74
CA LEU A 44 -7.85 -8.50 3.07
C LEU A 44 -8.07 -8.03 1.64
N PHE A 45 -8.90 -8.73 0.87
CA PHE A 45 -9.20 -8.34 -0.51
C PHE A 45 -9.85 -6.94 -0.61
N LEU A 46 -10.86 -6.68 0.23
CA LEU A 46 -11.56 -5.39 0.27
C LEU A 46 -10.65 -4.28 0.78
N GLY A 47 -9.88 -4.54 1.86
CA GLY A 47 -8.91 -3.61 2.39
C GLY A 47 -7.85 -3.23 1.35
N GLN A 48 -7.27 -4.23 0.66
CA GLN A 48 -6.28 -3.99 -0.40
C GLN A 48 -6.90 -3.22 -1.57
N THR A 49 -8.16 -3.47 -1.91
CA THR A 49 -8.87 -2.74 -2.97
C THR A 49 -9.11 -1.28 -2.60
N ILE A 50 -9.52 -1.00 -1.35
CA ILE A 50 -9.71 0.37 -0.84
C ILE A 50 -8.35 1.09 -0.78
N GLY A 51 -7.32 0.43 -0.27
CA GLY A 51 -5.95 0.94 -0.27
C GLY A 51 -5.50 1.30 -1.68
N ALA A 52 -5.63 0.37 -2.64
CA ALA A 52 -5.27 0.62 -4.03
C ALA A 52 -6.02 1.81 -4.63
N PHE A 53 -7.31 1.99 -4.33
CA PHE A 53 -8.10 3.11 -4.84
C PHE A 53 -7.64 4.46 -4.27
N ILE A 54 -7.38 4.53 -2.95
CA ILE A 54 -6.92 5.74 -2.28
C ILE A 54 -5.50 6.10 -2.74
N PHE A 55 -4.60 5.12 -2.80
CA PHE A 55 -3.20 5.32 -3.16
C PHE A 55 -2.97 5.36 -4.67
N PHE A 56 -3.97 5.11 -5.53
CA PHE A 56 -3.85 5.16 -6.99
C PHE A 56 -3.24 6.47 -7.49
N LYS A 57 -3.64 7.61 -6.91
CA LYS A 57 -3.08 8.93 -7.25
C LYS A 57 -1.62 9.09 -6.82
N ILE A 58 -1.26 8.55 -5.66
CA ILE A 58 0.10 8.60 -5.10
C ILE A 58 1.02 7.67 -5.90
N ASP A 59 0.55 6.47 -6.21
CA ASP A 59 1.24 5.54 -7.11
C ASP A 59 1.46 6.18 -8.47
N LYS A 60 0.43 6.76 -9.08
CA LYS A 60 0.56 7.49 -10.34
C LYS A 60 1.60 8.61 -10.24
N PHE A 61 1.69 9.35 -9.13
CA PHE A 61 2.69 10.40 -8.94
C PHE A 61 4.12 9.87 -8.76
N ILE A 62 4.29 8.76 -8.01
CA ILE A 62 5.58 8.11 -7.82
C ILE A 62 6.09 7.52 -9.14
N PHE A 63 5.21 6.88 -9.92
CA PHE A 63 5.56 6.28 -11.21
C PHE A 63 5.67 7.31 -12.35
N ARG A 64 4.97 8.45 -12.30
CA ARG A 64 5.04 9.51 -13.33
C ARG A 64 6.40 10.21 -13.43
N ASN A 65 7.25 10.12 -12.40
CA ASN A 65 8.62 10.65 -12.47
C ASN A 65 9.62 9.67 -13.13
N LYS A 66 9.13 8.61 -13.78
CA LYS A 66 9.96 7.63 -14.51
C LYS A 66 9.70 7.57 -16.02
N ASP A 67 8.86 8.46 -16.54
CA ASP A 67 8.70 8.69 -17.99
C ASP A 67 9.35 10.01 -18.40
#